data_AF-A0A562NY40-F1
#
_entry.id   AF-A0A562NY40-F1
#
_cell.length_a   1.000
_cell.length_b   1.000
_cell.length_c   1.000
_cell.angle_alpha   90.00
_cell.angle_beta   90.00
_cell.angle_gamma   90.00
#
_symmetry.space_group_name_H-M   'P 1'
#
loop_
_entity.id
_entity.type
_entity.pdbx_description
1 polymer ?
#
loop_
_entity_poly.entity_id
_entity_poly.type
_entity_poly.pdbx_seq_one_letter_code
_entity_poly.pdbx_strand_id
1 'polypeptide(L)'
;MSKKPRKYVIVPEDNVFNDSMDTSSFRLFRSMHDRLFRKSRAQAMATGFSTGSDDGDKPPTRPPQRILETDAGKIRLIDSIGTNEVSLVSMTPDQAFVLQRAYPGLRVRPELRLYPLRFGQANIVRLQAKPAAFRSDKVLALRCIDGASGQPVADAHVVIVLNRKKGFGISEVRTDADGWFRTPLPAAQTSIDMILCAPLAGYWPGAQEDVEVVPSGETTVTLKVTPIEEGFKDGLDRMLAPAKASDGKGVKVAIIDTGTDPAKGLNLVKGLNTTGTEPADEWYDNGSGHGTHVAGIVARIAPAVEFYVYRVFEKGDGGASEFSIARAIRQAVDDGCDIINMSLGQTSEPISISRETRRARAMGVVCIAASGNDYMSPVSYPARSSVVVAVSAGGILDSWPEGAITARNVAARPAPVGDRFFAGFSNIGPELDFIGPGVGIISWVNARSLGVMDGTSMACPAVLGLFARLLSQNPEILSAERNQQRSDDIIRMANEHARPIGFGKEYEGAGLIE
;
A
#
# COMPACT_ATOMS: atom_id res chain seq x y z
N MET A 1 22.16 -26.18 -4.08
CA MET A 1 21.12 -25.15 -3.84
C MET A 1 19.73 -25.77 -3.96
N SER A 2 18.67 -25.13 -3.46
CA SER A 2 17.29 -25.65 -3.55
C SER A 2 16.89 -25.90 -5.00
N LYS A 3 16.40 -27.10 -5.33
CA LYS A 3 15.94 -27.45 -6.70
C LYS A 3 14.53 -26.96 -7.04
N LYS A 4 13.81 -26.32 -6.11
CA LYS A 4 12.42 -25.89 -6.33
C LYS A 4 12.38 -24.59 -7.15
N PRO A 5 11.55 -24.51 -8.21
CA PRO A 5 11.32 -23.26 -8.92
C PRO A 5 10.76 -22.17 -8.02
N ARG A 6 11.17 -20.92 -8.26
CA ARG A 6 10.67 -19.70 -7.60
C ARG A 6 10.41 -18.62 -8.65
N LYS A 7 9.66 -17.58 -8.28
CA LYS A 7 9.46 -16.41 -9.11
C LYS A 7 10.70 -15.51 -9.07
N TYR A 8 11.13 -15.08 -10.25
CA TYR A 8 12.22 -14.14 -10.45
C TYR A 8 11.75 -13.00 -11.35
N VAL A 9 12.26 -11.82 -11.08
CA VAL A 9 12.19 -10.67 -11.95
C VAL A 9 13.49 -10.59 -12.74
N ILE A 10 13.35 -10.43 -14.06
CA ILE A 10 14.45 -10.13 -14.95
C ILE A 10 14.25 -8.72 -15.50
N VAL A 11 15.27 -7.88 -15.33
CA VAL A 11 15.33 -6.51 -15.85
C VAL A 11 16.63 -6.34 -16.61
N PRO A 12 16.64 -5.82 -17.85
CA PRO A 12 17.89 -5.41 -18.48
C PRO A 12 18.53 -4.27 -17.69
N GLU A 13 19.85 -4.29 -17.50
CA GLU A 13 20.57 -3.17 -16.89
C GLU A 13 20.32 -1.88 -17.68
N ASP A 14 20.18 -0.77 -16.94
CA ASP A 14 19.74 0.52 -17.43
C ASP A 14 20.61 1.01 -18.61
N ASN A 15 20.15 0.73 -19.84
CA ASN A 15 20.36 1.60 -21.01
C ASN A 15 18.98 2.13 -21.42
N VAL A 16 18.32 2.78 -20.46
CA VAL A 16 17.10 3.54 -20.73
C VAL A 16 17.51 4.61 -21.75
N PHE A 17 16.89 4.57 -22.93
CA PHE A 17 16.99 5.56 -24.02
C PHE A 17 18.10 5.41 -25.07
N ASN A 18 18.77 4.26 -25.21
CA ASN A 18 19.63 4.04 -26.38
C ASN A 18 19.17 2.87 -27.25
N ASP A 19 18.22 3.12 -28.15
CA ASP A 19 17.69 2.15 -29.15
C ASP A 19 18.78 1.62 -30.11
N SER A 20 19.99 2.17 -30.07
CA SER A 20 21.09 1.87 -31.00
C SER A 20 22.02 0.70 -30.60
N MET A 21 21.89 0.11 -29.41
CA MET A 21 22.77 -1.00 -28.98
C MET A 21 22.08 -2.37 -29.04
N ASP A 22 22.34 -3.12 -30.11
CA ASP A 22 21.86 -4.51 -30.28
C ASP A 22 22.75 -5.54 -29.53
N THR A 23 22.64 -5.57 -28.20
CA THR A 23 23.38 -6.54 -27.37
C THR A 23 22.71 -7.93 -27.35
N SER A 24 23.45 -8.97 -26.96
CA SER A 24 22.92 -10.33 -26.78
C SER A 24 21.76 -10.38 -25.77
N SER A 25 21.80 -9.54 -24.73
CA SER A 25 20.70 -9.37 -23.76
C SER A 25 19.43 -8.81 -24.39
N PHE A 26 19.55 -7.83 -25.30
CA PHE A 26 18.41 -7.28 -26.05
C PHE A 26 17.82 -8.30 -27.03
N ARG A 27 18.65 -9.12 -27.70
CA ARG A 27 18.16 -10.19 -28.58
C ARG A 27 17.38 -11.27 -27.83
N LEU A 28 17.82 -11.65 -26.62
CA LEU A 28 17.09 -12.58 -25.76
C LEU A 28 15.71 -12.00 -25.39
N PHE A 29 15.65 -10.73 -24.99
CA PHE A 29 14.40 -10.04 -24.63
C PHE A 29 13.42 -9.89 -25.80
N ARG A 30 13.89 -9.46 -26.99
CA ARG A 30 13.06 -9.44 -28.20
C ARG A 30 12.51 -10.84 -28.50
N SER A 31 13.33 -11.88 -28.38
CA SER A 31 12.88 -13.28 -28.50
C SER A 31 11.83 -13.66 -27.44
N MET A 32 11.98 -13.21 -26.19
CA MET A 32 11.02 -13.48 -25.12
C MET A 32 9.66 -12.84 -25.41
N HIS A 33 9.64 -11.59 -25.83
CA HIS A 33 8.40 -10.87 -26.12
C HIS A 33 7.77 -11.25 -27.47
N ASP A 34 8.55 -11.47 -28.52
CA ASP A 34 8.01 -11.94 -29.80
C ASP A 34 7.31 -13.30 -29.62
N ARG A 35 7.81 -14.16 -28.73
CA ARG A 35 7.12 -15.41 -28.35
C ARG A 35 5.84 -15.17 -27.54
N LEU A 36 5.74 -14.10 -26.75
CA LEU A 36 4.52 -13.71 -26.03
C LEU A 36 3.43 -13.18 -26.97
N PHE A 37 3.79 -12.32 -27.92
CA PHE A 37 2.82 -11.47 -28.63
C PHE A 37 2.61 -11.81 -30.12
N ARG A 38 3.41 -12.69 -30.75
CA ARG A 38 3.18 -13.10 -32.17
C ARG A 38 1.80 -13.69 -32.43
N LYS A 39 1.24 -14.46 -31.49
CA LYS A 39 -0.12 -15.03 -31.65
C LYS A 39 -1.24 -14.00 -31.40
N SER A 40 -1.04 -13.02 -30.52
CA SER A 40 -2.05 -11.99 -30.24
C SER A 40 -2.22 -11.00 -31.41
N ARG A 41 -1.13 -10.64 -32.09
CA ARG A 41 -1.16 -9.71 -33.23
C ARG A 41 -1.78 -10.34 -34.48
N ALA A 42 -1.58 -11.65 -34.67
CA ALA A 42 -2.21 -12.40 -35.76
C ALA A 42 -3.72 -12.61 -35.55
N GLN A 43 -4.18 -12.73 -34.30
CA GLN A 43 -5.61 -12.79 -33.97
C GLN A 43 -6.29 -11.42 -34.06
N ALA A 44 -5.67 -10.34 -33.58
CA ALA A 44 -6.22 -8.99 -33.65
C ALA A 44 -6.29 -8.43 -35.09
N MET A 45 -5.42 -8.89 -36.00
CA MET A 45 -5.52 -8.56 -37.44
C MET A 45 -6.52 -9.44 -38.19
N ALA A 46 -6.92 -10.59 -37.64
CA ALA A 46 -7.90 -11.50 -38.27
C ALA A 46 -9.36 -11.21 -37.86
N THR A 47 -9.59 -10.43 -36.79
CA THR A 47 -10.93 -10.06 -36.31
C THR A 47 -11.39 -8.66 -36.75
N GLY A 48 -10.57 -7.95 -37.53
CA GLY A 48 -11.05 -6.81 -38.31
C GLY A 48 -11.83 -7.30 -39.52
N PHE A 49 -13.15 -7.11 -39.50
CA PHE A 49 -14.18 -7.57 -40.46
C PHE A 49 -14.79 -8.95 -40.18
N SER A 50 -15.85 -9.00 -39.38
CA SER A 50 -17.16 -9.51 -39.84
C SER A 50 -18.25 -9.30 -38.79
N THR A 51 -19.47 -9.11 -39.31
CA THR A 51 -20.73 -8.86 -38.63
C THR A 51 -21.35 -10.15 -38.08
N GLY A 52 -21.81 -10.11 -36.82
CA GLY A 52 -22.96 -10.83 -36.24
C GLY A 52 -23.10 -12.35 -36.38
N SER A 53 -23.07 -13.08 -35.25
CA SER A 53 -24.17 -13.94 -34.75
C SER A 53 -23.73 -14.71 -33.50
N ASP A 54 -24.70 -15.00 -32.63
CA ASP A 54 -24.64 -15.89 -31.46
C ASP A 54 -23.77 -17.14 -31.66
N ASP A 55 -22.88 -17.39 -30.70
CA ASP A 55 -22.64 -18.73 -30.16
C ASP A 55 -21.94 -18.59 -28.81
N GLY A 56 -22.55 -19.18 -27.78
CA GLY A 56 -22.02 -19.19 -26.42
C GLY A 56 -20.71 -19.97 -26.36
N ASP A 57 -19.68 -19.38 -25.78
CA ASP A 57 -18.43 -20.10 -25.55
C ASP A 57 -17.79 -19.75 -24.21
N LYS A 58 -17.21 -20.80 -23.62
CA LYS A 58 -16.70 -20.90 -22.26
C LYS A 58 -15.63 -19.85 -21.96
N PRO A 59 -15.41 -19.48 -20.67
CA PRO A 59 -14.33 -18.57 -20.30
C PRO A 59 -13.00 -19.11 -20.84
N PRO A 60 -12.14 -18.25 -21.41
CA PRO A 60 -10.94 -18.68 -22.10
C PRO A 60 -10.06 -19.50 -21.15
N THR A 61 -9.86 -20.75 -21.54
CA THR A 61 -8.99 -21.70 -20.86
C THR A 61 -7.54 -21.20 -20.93
N ARG A 62 -6.89 -21.19 -19.76
CA ARG A 62 -5.47 -21.01 -19.44
C ARG A 62 -4.53 -20.79 -20.66
N PRO A 63 -3.80 -19.66 -20.76
CA PRO A 63 -2.90 -19.40 -21.89
C PRO A 63 -1.81 -20.49 -22.03
N PRO A 64 -1.38 -20.82 -23.27
CA PRO A 64 -0.42 -21.90 -23.53
C PRO A 64 0.90 -21.64 -22.80
N GLN A 65 1.55 -22.71 -22.34
CA GLN A 65 2.78 -22.65 -21.54
C GLN A 65 3.89 -21.88 -22.28
N ARG A 66 4.23 -20.70 -21.75
CA ARG A 66 5.26 -19.78 -22.28
C ARG A 66 6.66 -20.22 -21.82
N ILE A 67 7.15 -21.34 -22.34
CA ILE A 67 8.50 -21.86 -22.04
C ILE A 67 9.53 -21.15 -22.94
N LEU A 68 10.55 -20.58 -22.32
CA LEU A 68 11.72 -19.99 -22.97
C LEU A 68 12.88 -20.98 -22.92
N GLU A 69 13.52 -21.18 -24.06
CA GLU A 69 14.79 -21.90 -24.13
C GLU A 69 15.91 -20.86 -24.04
N THR A 70 16.75 -20.99 -23.01
CA THR A 70 17.88 -20.11 -22.74
C THR A 70 19.13 -20.96 -22.45
N ASP A 71 20.29 -20.32 -22.27
CA ASP A 71 21.52 -21.01 -21.83
C ASP A 71 21.38 -21.65 -20.44
N ALA A 72 20.37 -21.23 -19.66
CA ALA A 72 19.98 -21.84 -18.39
C ALA A 72 18.94 -22.96 -18.53
N GLY A 73 18.68 -23.41 -19.76
CA GLY A 73 17.66 -24.41 -20.09
C GLY A 73 16.25 -23.83 -20.21
N LYS A 74 15.24 -24.66 -19.94
CA LYS A 74 13.82 -24.27 -20.06
C LYS A 74 13.39 -23.45 -18.84
N ILE A 75 13.06 -22.18 -19.07
CA ILE A 75 12.52 -21.24 -18.06
C ILE A 75 11.07 -20.94 -18.40
N ARG A 76 10.19 -20.85 -17.40
CA ARG A 76 8.79 -20.49 -17.62
C ARG A 76 8.62 -18.98 -17.53
N LEU A 77 8.24 -18.32 -18.61
CA LEU A 77 7.79 -16.93 -18.60
C LEU A 77 6.36 -16.87 -18.04
N ILE A 78 6.17 -16.07 -16.99
CA ILE A 78 4.87 -15.85 -16.37
C ILE A 78 4.22 -14.65 -17.06
N ASP A 79 4.92 -13.51 -17.07
CA ASP A 79 4.37 -12.24 -17.56
C ASP A 79 5.47 -11.26 -18.01
N SER A 80 5.11 -10.20 -18.74
CA SER A 80 6.04 -9.15 -19.20
C SER A 80 5.36 -7.79 -19.32
N ILE A 81 6.03 -6.72 -18.89
CA ILE A 81 5.53 -5.32 -18.97
C ILE A 81 5.76 -4.75 -20.38
N GLY A 82 6.69 -5.28 -21.17
CA GLY A 82 7.01 -4.78 -22.50
C GLY A 82 8.13 -5.52 -23.22
N THR A 83 8.38 -5.14 -24.48
CA THR A 83 9.18 -5.90 -25.45
C THR A 83 10.65 -6.09 -25.12
N ASN A 84 11.20 -5.18 -24.32
CA ASN A 84 12.57 -5.25 -23.81
C ASN A 84 12.62 -4.76 -22.36
N GLU A 85 11.64 -5.15 -21.54
CA GLU A 85 11.40 -4.49 -20.25
C GLU A 85 11.42 -5.46 -19.05
N VAL A 86 10.55 -5.31 -18.05
CA VAL A 86 10.53 -6.27 -16.92
C VAL A 86 9.86 -7.53 -17.44
N SER A 87 10.43 -8.70 -17.14
CA SER A 87 9.74 -9.98 -17.25
C SER A 87 9.69 -10.71 -15.91
N LEU A 88 8.53 -11.28 -15.60
CA LEU A 88 8.32 -12.17 -14.46
C LEU A 88 8.44 -13.62 -14.95
N VAL A 89 9.31 -14.40 -14.33
CA VAL A 89 9.61 -15.77 -14.75
C VAL A 89 9.63 -16.73 -13.56
N SER A 90 9.41 -18.02 -13.81
CA SER A 90 9.58 -19.10 -12.85
C SER A 90 10.76 -19.97 -13.27
N MET A 91 11.78 -20.06 -12.40
CA MET A 91 12.99 -20.85 -12.61
C MET A 91 13.62 -21.31 -11.30
N THR A 92 14.56 -22.24 -11.34
CA THR A 92 15.34 -22.64 -10.15
C THR A 92 16.45 -21.61 -9.85
N PRO A 93 16.97 -21.55 -8.60
CA PRO A 93 18.15 -20.75 -8.27
C PRO A 93 19.38 -21.03 -9.15
N ASP A 94 19.61 -22.30 -9.51
CA ASP A 94 20.73 -22.67 -10.38
C ASP A 94 20.53 -22.09 -11.80
N GLN A 95 19.30 -22.13 -12.33
CA GLN A 95 18.98 -21.51 -13.61
C GLN A 95 19.15 -19.98 -13.55
N ALA A 96 18.74 -19.34 -12.46
CA ALA A 96 18.91 -17.90 -12.27
C ALA A 96 20.40 -17.51 -12.27
N PHE A 97 21.25 -18.29 -11.60
CA PHE A 97 22.69 -18.08 -11.58
C PHE A 97 23.31 -18.25 -12.98
N VAL A 98 22.95 -19.31 -13.70
CA VAL A 98 23.43 -19.54 -15.08
C VAL A 98 22.98 -18.40 -16.00
N LEU A 99 21.72 -17.97 -15.90
CA LEU A 99 21.18 -16.90 -16.72
C LEU A 99 21.90 -15.57 -16.45
N GLN A 100 22.10 -15.21 -15.19
CA GLN A 100 22.84 -14.00 -14.79
C GLN A 100 24.28 -14.01 -15.30
N ARG A 101 24.94 -15.18 -15.30
CA ARG A 101 26.32 -15.33 -15.80
C ARG A 101 26.41 -15.27 -17.31
N ALA A 102 25.44 -15.87 -18.02
CA ALA A 102 25.39 -15.86 -19.48
C ALA A 102 25.06 -14.47 -20.03
N TYR A 103 24.26 -13.69 -19.30
CA TYR A 103 23.82 -12.36 -19.70
C TYR A 103 24.12 -11.33 -18.59
N PRO A 104 25.37 -10.84 -18.49
CA PRO A 104 25.79 -9.95 -17.41
C PRO A 104 25.00 -8.63 -17.38
N GLY A 105 24.52 -8.14 -18.52
CA GLY A 105 23.65 -6.96 -18.61
C GLY A 105 22.19 -7.21 -18.23
N LEU A 106 21.86 -8.32 -17.57
CA LEU A 106 20.54 -8.57 -16.98
C LEU A 106 20.66 -8.55 -15.47
N ARG A 107 19.78 -7.86 -14.78
CA ARG A 107 19.54 -8.03 -13.35
C ARG A 107 18.51 -9.15 -13.16
N VAL A 108 18.96 -10.28 -12.63
CA VAL A 108 18.10 -11.41 -12.25
C VAL A 108 17.98 -11.43 -10.73
N ARG A 109 16.77 -11.21 -10.21
CA ARG A 109 16.50 -11.17 -8.76
C ARG A 109 15.27 -11.99 -8.39
N PRO A 110 15.25 -12.65 -7.23
CA PRO A 110 14.01 -13.19 -6.69
C PRO A 110 12.95 -12.09 -6.61
N GLU A 111 11.71 -12.41 -6.96
CA GLU A 111 10.59 -11.47 -6.86
C GLU A 111 10.41 -10.99 -5.41
N LEU A 112 10.27 -9.67 -5.25
CA LEU A 112 9.95 -9.04 -3.97
C LEU A 112 8.44 -8.83 -3.82
N ARG A 113 7.99 -8.85 -2.56
CA ARG A 113 6.62 -8.55 -2.15
C ARG A 113 6.60 -7.27 -1.33
N LEU A 114 5.61 -6.42 -1.58
CA LEU A 114 5.37 -5.18 -0.84
C LEU A 114 4.07 -5.30 -0.05
N TYR A 115 3.97 -4.56 1.05
CA TYR A 115 2.83 -4.64 1.97
C TYR A 115 2.21 -3.26 2.18
N PRO A 116 0.88 -3.17 2.43
CA PRO A 116 0.26 -1.91 2.80
C PRO A 116 0.87 -1.38 4.10
N LEU A 117 1.21 -0.09 4.15
CA LEU A 117 1.86 0.51 5.32
C LEU A 117 0.83 1.03 6.34
N ARG A 118 0.01 0.12 6.86
CA ARG A 118 -0.91 0.39 7.99
C ARG A 118 -0.26 0.08 9.32
N PHE A 119 -0.50 0.91 10.33
CA PHE A 119 -0.12 0.61 11.70
C PHE A 119 -1.30 0.03 12.48
N GLY A 120 -1.03 -0.91 13.39
CA GLY A 120 -2.02 -1.39 14.37
C GLY A 120 -2.77 -2.71 14.07
N GLN A 121 -2.90 -3.19 12.82
CA GLN A 121 -3.71 -4.40 12.54
C GLN A 121 -2.94 -5.73 12.40
N ALA A 122 -1.64 -5.74 12.09
CA ALA A 122 -0.88 -7.00 11.93
C ALA A 122 0.57 -6.96 12.42
N ASN A 123 1.18 -5.77 12.48
CA ASN A 123 2.65 -5.65 12.63
C ASN A 123 3.17 -5.81 14.07
N ILE A 124 2.30 -6.06 15.06
CA ILE A 124 2.71 -6.21 16.47
C ILE A 124 3.18 -7.65 16.75
N VAL A 125 2.65 -8.65 16.04
CA VAL A 125 2.94 -10.06 16.27
C VAL A 125 3.89 -10.58 15.18
N ARG A 126 5.15 -10.83 15.55
CA ARG A 126 6.20 -11.39 14.69
C ARG A 126 6.27 -12.92 14.77
N LEU A 127 5.81 -13.49 15.89
CA LEU A 127 5.83 -14.93 16.15
C LEU A 127 4.43 -15.39 16.57
N GLN A 128 3.79 -16.19 15.73
CA GLN A 128 2.59 -16.92 16.11
C GLN A 128 2.96 -18.18 16.91
N ALA A 129 2.15 -18.48 17.92
CA ALA A 129 2.39 -19.68 18.73
C ALA A 129 2.05 -20.95 17.94
N LYS A 130 2.89 -21.99 18.13
CA LYS A 130 2.62 -23.30 17.55
C LYS A 130 1.37 -23.91 18.21
N PRO A 131 0.54 -24.66 17.47
CA PRO A 131 -0.68 -25.30 18.01
C PRO A 131 -0.45 -26.10 19.29
N ALA A 132 0.71 -26.74 19.43
CA ALA A 132 1.07 -27.51 20.63
C ALA A 132 1.17 -26.67 21.92
N ALA A 133 1.45 -25.36 21.82
CA ALA A 133 1.51 -24.46 22.96
C ALA A 133 0.14 -24.21 23.59
N PHE A 134 -0.95 -24.41 22.84
CA PHE A 134 -2.33 -24.14 23.25
C PHE A 134 -3.06 -25.34 23.86
N ARG A 135 -2.33 -26.41 24.24
CA ARG A 135 -2.91 -27.54 24.97
C ARG A 135 -3.05 -27.17 26.46
N SER A 136 -3.99 -26.28 26.76
CA SER A 136 -4.33 -25.81 28.11
C SER A 136 -5.85 -25.67 28.24
N ASP A 137 -6.36 -25.76 29.46
CA ASP A 137 -7.72 -25.40 29.86
C ASP A 137 -7.94 -23.87 29.98
N LYS A 138 -6.88 -23.07 29.86
CA LYS A 138 -6.96 -21.61 29.86
C LYS A 138 -7.55 -21.10 28.56
N VAL A 139 -8.60 -20.30 28.66
CA VAL A 139 -9.29 -19.68 27.53
C VAL A 139 -9.37 -18.17 27.76
N LEU A 140 -9.14 -17.38 26.71
CA LEU A 140 -9.54 -15.99 26.67
C LEU A 140 -10.90 -15.90 25.98
N ALA A 141 -11.88 -15.27 26.64
CA ALA A 141 -13.15 -14.86 26.05
C ALA A 141 -13.21 -13.33 26.02
N LEU A 142 -13.02 -12.78 24.82
CA LEU A 142 -13.12 -11.35 24.57
C LEU A 142 -14.52 -11.02 24.05
N ARG A 143 -15.15 -10.00 24.62
CA ARG A 143 -16.35 -9.37 24.07
C ARG A 143 -16.04 -7.93 23.66
N CYS A 144 -16.28 -7.60 22.40
CA CYS A 144 -16.18 -6.23 21.90
C CYS A 144 -17.59 -5.62 21.81
N ILE A 145 -17.78 -4.47 22.45
CA ILE A 145 -19.07 -3.77 22.52
C ILE A 145 -18.92 -2.29 22.17
N ASP A 146 -20.00 -1.70 21.68
CA ASP A 146 -20.14 -0.27 21.51
C ASP A 146 -20.11 0.41 22.89
N GLY A 147 -19.17 1.34 23.08
CA GLY A 147 -18.98 2.04 24.35
C GLY A 147 -20.15 2.92 24.78
N ALA A 148 -20.98 3.38 23.83
CA ALA A 148 -22.15 4.21 24.09
C ALA A 148 -23.43 3.38 24.28
N SER A 149 -23.71 2.45 23.37
CA SER A 149 -24.98 1.69 23.39
C SER A 149 -24.90 0.36 24.14
N GLY A 150 -23.69 -0.16 24.38
CA GLY A 150 -23.45 -1.50 24.94
C GLY A 150 -23.76 -2.65 23.98
N GLN A 151 -24.15 -2.36 22.73
CA GLN A 151 -24.47 -3.36 21.72
C GLN A 151 -23.22 -4.13 21.26
N PRO A 152 -23.36 -5.40 20.84
CA PRO A 152 -22.23 -6.18 20.34
C PRO A 152 -21.67 -5.60 19.05
N VAL A 153 -20.34 -5.61 18.92
CA VAL A 153 -19.64 -5.19 17.70
C VAL A 153 -19.11 -6.41 16.96
N ALA A 154 -19.80 -6.77 15.88
CA ALA A 154 -19.44 -7.89 15.04
C ALA A 154 -18.30 -7.56 14.06
N ASP A 155 -17.60 -8.60 13.60
CA ASP A 155 -16.52 -8.52 12.61
C ASP A 155 -15.38 -7.56 12.99
N ALA A 156 -15.20 -7.30 14.28
CA ALA A 156 -14.13 -6.46 14.75
C ALA A 156 -12.82 -7.24 14.72
N HIS A 157 -11.80 -6.68 14.06
CA HIS A 157 -10.49 -7.31 14.02
C HIS A 157 -9.85 -7.27 15.42
N VAL A 158 -9.35 -8.41 15.88
CA VAL A 158 -8.78 -8.56 17.23
C VAL A 158 -7.30 -8.95 17.11
N VAL A 159 -6.46 -8.31 17.92
CA VAL A 159 -5.05 -8.66 18.07
C VAL A 159 -4.75 -8.85 19.55
N ILE A 160 -4.13 -9.98 19.90
CA ILE A 160 -3.76 -10.32 21.27
C ILE A 160 -2.24 -10.41 21.33
N VAL A 161 -1.64 -9.50 22.07
CA VAL A 161 -0.20 -9.46 22.33
C VAL A 161 0.06 -10.17 23.64
N LEU A 162 0.50 -11.43 23.56
CA LEU A 162 0.80 -12.26 24.72
C LEU A 162 2.14 -11.90 25.36
N ASN A 163 3.10 -11.43 24.55
CA ASN A 163 4.37 -10.92 25.03
C ASN A 163 4.98 -9.93 24.02
N ARG A 164 4.97 -8.65 24.38
CA ARG A 164 5.43 -7.51 23.59
C ARG A 164 6.93 -7.60 23.33
N LYS A 165 7.73 -7.97 24.35
CA LYS A 165 9.20 -8.11 24.21
C LYS A 165 9.60 -9.19 23.21
N LYS A 166 8.81 -10.26 23.10
CA LYS A 166 9.04 -11.36 22.15
C LYS A 166 8.32 -11.17 20.81
N GLY A 167 7.48 -10.14 20.67
CA GLY A 167 6.60 -9.99 19.50
C GLY A 167 5.71 -11.20 19.30
N PHE A 168 5.18 -11.77 20.38
CA PHE A 168 4.46 -13.04 20.40
C PHE A 168 2.98 -12.83 20.71
N GLY A 169 2.09 -13.46 19.94
CA GLY A 169 0.67 -13.21 20.06
C GLY A 169 -0.22 -13.99 19.10
N ILE A 170 -1.46 -13.55 19.00
CA ILE A 170 -2.54 -14.06 18.14
C ILE A 170 -3.07 -12.87 17.33
N SER A 171 -3.24 -13.04 16.02
CA SER A 171 -3.70 -12.02 15.07
C SER A 171 -4.66 -12.64 14.05
N GLU A 172 -5.21 -11.83 13.14
CA GLU A 172 -6.11 -12.28 12.04
C GLU A 172 -7.41 -12.93 12.55
N VAL A 173 -7.84 -12.53 13.74
CA VAL A 173 -9.07 -13.03 14.37
C VAL A 173 -10.13 -11.93 14.42
N ARG A 174 -11.40 -12.33 14.39
CA ARG A 174 -12.55 -11.43 14.33
C ARG A 174 -13.61 -11.83 15.34
N THR A 175 -14.35 -10.86 15.85
CA THR A 175 -15.53 -11.12 16.67
C THR A 175 -16.68 -11.68 15.84
N ASP A 176 -17.48 -12.55 16.45
CA ASP A 176 -18.72 -13.08 15.87
C ASP A 176 -19.86 -12.05 15.90
N ALA A 177 -21.05 -12.47 15.45
CA ALA A 177 -22.24 -11.60 15.39
C ALA A 177 -22.67 -11.05 16.76
N ASP A 178 -22.32 -11.73 17.86
CA ASP A 178 -22.62 -11.33 19.24
C ASP A 178 -21.44 -10.56 19.89
N GLY A 179 -20.45 -10.19 19.10
CA GLY A 179 -19.27 -9.44 19.51
C GLY A 179 -18.25 -10.28 20.27
N TRP A 180 -18.35 -11.60 20.25
CA TRP A 180 -17.45 -12.49 20.99
C TRP A 180 -16.30 -13.03 20.13
N PHE A 181 -15.15 -13.23 20.78
CA PHE A 181 -14.05 -14.03 20.27
C PHE A 181 -13.48 -14.88 21.41
N ARG A 182 -13.23 -16.18 21.13
CA ARG A 182 -12.68 -17.12 22.11
C ARG A 182 -11.46 -17.84 21.56
N THR A 183 -10.41 -17.92 22.35
CA THR A 183 -9.19 -18.66 21.98
C THR A 183 -8.56 -19.34 23.20
N PRO A 184 -8.00 -20.55 23.06
CA PRO A 184 -7.12 -21.09 24.08
C PRO A 184 -5.89 -20.20 24.27
N LEU A 185 -5.31 -20.22 25.47
CA LEU A 185 -4.06 -19.55 25.81
C LEU A 185 -2.96 -20.59 26.10
N PRO A 186 -1.68 -20.22 25.98
CA PRO A 186 -0.59 -21.10 26.40
C PRO A 186 -0.67 -21.45 27.89
N ALA A 187 -0.34 -22.68 28.26
CA ALA A 187 -0.43 -23.13 29.67
C ALA A 187 0.39 -22.26 30.64
N ALA A 188 1.57 -21.80 30.20
CA ALA A 188 2.45 -20.93 30.97
C ALA A 188 2.03 -19.45 30.97
N GLN A 189 0.97 -19.07 30.25
CA GLN A 189 0.53 -17.69 30.18
C GLN A 189 -0.10 -17.25 31.50
N THR A 190 0.38 -16.15 32.06
CA THR A 190 -0.11 -15.55 33.32
C THR A 190 -0.64 -14.13 33.13
N SER A 191 -0.31 -13.47 32.02
CA SER A 191 -0.76 -12.11 31.68
C SER A 191 -0.91 -11.96 30.17
N ILE A 192 -1.58 -10.93 29.69
CA ILE A 192 -1.63 -10.53 28.28
C ILE A 192 -1.24 -9.06 28.24
N ASP A 193 -0.14 -8.75 27.55
CA ASP A 193 0.41 -7.39 27.50
C ASP A 193 -0.54 -6.39 26.82
N MET A 194 -1.36 -6.86 25.86
CA MET A 194 -2.38 -6.04 25.21
C MET A 194 -3.43 -6.89 24.47
N ILE A 195 -4.68 -6.46 24.52
CA ILE A 195 -5.75 -6.89 23.62
C ILE A 195 -6.24 -5.66 22.88
N LEU A 196 -6.26 -5.71 21.54
CA LEU A 196 -6.75 -4.65 20.66
C LEU A 196 -8.02 -5.15 19.96
N CYS A 197 -9.09 -4.34 19.97
CA CYS A 197 -10.25 -4.49 19.11
C CYS A 197 -10.27 -3.29 18.14
N ALA A 198 -10.14 -3.56 16.84
CA ALA A 198 -10.08 -2.56 15.79
C ALA A 198 -11.12 -2.89 14.70
N PRO A 199 -12.40 -2.53 14.91
CA PRO A 199 -13.42 -2.63 13.88
C PRO A 199 -13.00 -1.87 12.62
N LEU A 200 -13.25 -2.44 11.44
CA LEU A 200 -12.90 -1.77 10.18
C LEU A 200 -13.71 -0.49 9.99
N ALA A 201 -14.97 -0.49 10.41
CA ALA A 201 -15.93 0.56 10.14
C ALA A 201 -16.62 1.04 11.42
N GLY A 202 -16.88 2.35 11.50
CA GLY A 202 -17.80 2.98 12.45
C GLY A 202 -17.22 3.28 13.84
N TYR A 203 -16.03 2.81 14.17
CA TYR A 203 -15.46 2.94 15.51
C TYR A 203 -13.99 3.34 15.49
N TRP A 204 -13.58 4.01 16.57
CA TRP A 204 -12.19 4.16 16.96
C TRP A 204 -11.65 2.83 17.51
N PRO A 205 -10.40 2.44 17.21
CA PRO A 205 -9.81 1.25 17.78
C PRO A 205 -9.65 1.40 19.29
N GLY A 206 -10.02 0.35 20.02
CA GLY A 206 -9.92 0.28 21.48
C GLY A 206 -8.93 -0.80 21.90
N ALA A 207 -8.28 -0.63 23.05
CA ALA A 207 -7.40 -1.64 23.61
C ALA A 207 -7.50 -1.73 25.12
N GLN A 208 -7.09 -2.88 25.65
CA GLN A 208 -6.86 -3.09 27.07
C GLN A 208 -5.45 -3.67 27.26
N GLU A 209 -4.69 -3.08 28.17
CA GLU A 209 -3.32 -3.51 28.50
C GLU A 209 -3.29 -4.29 29.82
N ASP A 210 -2.21 -5.03 30.02
CA ASP A 210 -1.87 -5.69 31.28
C ASP A 210 -3.02 -6.54 31.88
N VAL A 211 -3.61 -7.39 31.05
CA VAL A 211 -4.71 -8.27 31.46
C VAL A 211 -4.14 -9.48 32.20
N GLU A 212 -4.56 -9.70 33.45
CA GLU A 212 -4.21 -10.90 34.20
C GLU A 212 -4.96 -12.13 33.65
N VAL A 213 -4.24 -13.25 33.50
CA VAL A 213 -4.82 -14.53 33.03
C VAL A 213 -5.07 -15.43 34.22
N VAL A 214 -6.31 -15.91 34.35
CA VAL A 214 -6.65 -16.80 35.46
C VAL A 214 -5.84 -18.11 35.40
N PRO A 215 -5.51 -18.73 36.55
CA PRO A 215 -4.68 -19.94 36.59
C PRO A 215 -5.28 -21.15 35.85
N SER A 216 -6.61 -21.23 35.75
CA SER A 216 -7.36 -22.24 35.01
C SER A 216 -8.71 -21.68 34.55
N GLY A 217 -9.28 -22.23 33.48
CA GLY A 217 -10.59 -21.83 32.96
C GLY A 217 -10.59 -20.55 32.11
N GLU A 218 -11.70 -19.82 32.13
CA GLU A 218 -11.96 -18.69 31.21
C GLU A 218 -11.60 -17.34 31.84
N THR A 219 -10.68 -16.61 31.19
CA THR A 219 -10.42 -15.19 31.42
C THR A 219 -11.37 -14.38 30.53
N THR A 220 -12.34 -13.68 31.12
CA THR A 220 -13.30 -12.85 30.36
C THR A 220 -12.87 -11.39 30.33
N VAL A 221 -12.84 -10.80 29.13
CA VAL A 221 -12.52 -9.39 28.92
C VAL A 221 -13.63 -8.74 28.11
N THR A 222 -14.14 -7.59 28.57
CA THR A 222 -15.07 -6.76 27.79
C THR A 222 -14.38 -5.48 27.38
N LEU A 223 -14.20 -5.29 26.08
CA LEU A 223 -13.53 -4.13 25.49
C LEU A 223 -14.58 -3.24 24.82
N LYS A 224 -14.58 -1.97 25.23
CA LYS A 224 -15.47 -0.94 24.67
C LYS A 224 -14.76 -0.20 23.54
N VAL A 225 -15.39 -0.13 22.37
CA VAL A 225 -14.91 0.69 21.24
C VAL A 225 -15.80 1.93 21.11
N THR A 226 -15.19 3.08 20.83
CA THR A 226 -15.89 4.36 20.75
C THR A 226 -16.42 4.59 19.34
N PRO A 227 -17.74 4.82 19.13
CA PRO A 227 -18.27 5.15 17.81
C PRO A 227 -17.61 6.40 17.22
N ILE A 228 -17.51 6.47 15.90
CA ILE A 228 -17.11 7.69 15.20
C ILE A 228 -18.28 8.66 15.24
N GLU A 229 -18.11 9.79 15.93
CA GLU A 229 -19.12 10.85 15.99
C GLU A 229 -19.28 11.56 14.63
N GLU A 230 -20.52 11.92 14.29
CA GLU A 230 -20.79 12.69 13.09
C GLU A 230 -20.10 14.07 13.17
N GLY A 231 -19.33 14.41 12.13
CA GLY A 231 -18.62 15.69 12.07
C GLY A 231 -17.38 15.79 12.97
N PHE A 232 -16.92 14.69 13.57
CA PHE A 232 -15.70 14.67 14.37
C PHE A 232 -14.51 15.26 13.60
N LYS A 233 -13.77 16.18 14.25
CA LYS A 233 -12.60 16.87 13.68
C LYS A 233 -11.32 16.12 14.02
N ASP A 234 -10.92 15.22 13.14
CA ASP A 234 -9.71 14.42 13.24
C ASP A 234 -8.43 15.21 12.94
N GLY A 235 -7.28 14.53 12.95
CA GLY A 235 -5.98 15.14 12.68
C GLY A 235 -5.90 15.82 11.31
N LEU A 236 -6.61 15.31 10.30
CA LEU A 236 -6.63 15.92 8.97
C LEU A 236 -7.31 17.29 9.00
N ASP A 237 -8.51 17.36 9.60
CA ASP A 237 -9.28 18.61 9.68
C ASP A 237 -8.61 19.68 10.54
N ARG A 238 -7.83 19.27 11.54
CA ARG A 238 -7.15 20.18 12.47
C ARG A 238 -5.80 20.67 11.95
N MET A 239 -5.12 19.89 11.12
CA MET A 239 -3.80 20.25 10.61
C MET A 239 -3.84 20.98 9.27
N LEU A 240 -4.89 20.80 8.47
CA LEU A 240 -4.95 21.31 7.10
C LEU A 240 -6.07 22.34 6.91
N ALA A 241 -5.84 23.29 6.01
CA ALA A 241 -6.89 24.21 5.59
C ALA A 241 -8.06 23.46 4.91
N PRO A 242 -9.33 23.81 5.23
CA PRO A 242 -10.50 23.21 4.61
C PRO A 242 -10.47 23.27 3.08
N ALA A 243 -10.87 22.19 2.42
CA ALA A 243 -10.92 22.12 0.97
C ALA A 243 -12.04 22.98 0.37
N LYS A 244 -11.76 23.57 -0.79
CA LYS A 244 -12.76 24.15 -1.68
C LYS A 244 -13.27 23.07 -2.64
N ALA A 245 -14.52 23.21 -3.08
CA ALA A 245 -15.12 22.28 -4.04
C ALA A 245 -14.37 22.18 -5.37
N SER A 246 -13.56 23.19 -5.74
CA SER A 246 -12.75 23.21 -6.96
C SER A 246 -11.34 22.64 -6.79
N ASP A 247 -10.89 22.37 -5.56
CA ASP A 247 -9.52 21.90 -5.33
C ASP A 247 -9.32 20.52 -5.96
N GLY A 248 -8.26 20.39 -6.77
CA GLY A 248 -7.96 19.18 -7.54
C GLY A 248 -8.59 19.13 -8.93
N LYS A 249 -9.35 20.14 -9.35
CA LYS A 249 -10.03 20.14 -10.66
C LYS A 249 -9.03 19.94 -11.80
N GLY A 250 -9.30 18.95 -12.65
CA GLY A 250 -8.48 18.63 -13.83
C GLY A 250 -7.19 17.85 -13.51
N VAL A 251 -6.93 17.52 -12.25
CA VAL A 251 -5.79 16.71 -11.83
C VAL A 251 -6.19 15.24 -11.80
N LYS A 252 -5.39 14.39 -12.43
CA LYS A 252 -5.59 12.94 -12.47
C LYS A 252 -4.69 12.25 -11.44
N VAL A 253 -5.30 11.53 -10.52
CA VAL A 253 -4.62 10.86 -9.40
C VAL A 253 -4.71 9.35 -9.57
N ALA A 254 -3.56 8.69 -9.57
CA ALA A 254 -3.50 7.23 -9.49
C ALA A 254 -3.42 6.74 -8.04
N ILE A 255 -4.28 5.81 -7.65
CA ILE A 255 -4.23 5.10 -6.38
C ILE A 255 -3.74 3.67 -6.65
N ILE A 256 -2.48 3.38 -6.32
CA ILE A 256 -1.89 2.04 -6.44
C ILE A 256 -1.98 1.35 -5.07
N ASP A 257 -3.05 0.56 -4.87
CA ASP A 257 -3.39 0.04 -3.54
C ASP A 257 -4.27 -1.23 -3.59
N THR A 258 -5.10 -1.49 -2.57
CA THR A 258 -5.99 -2.66 -2.44
C THR A 258 -7.22 -2.61 -3.33
N GLY A 259 -7.34 -1.58 -4.18
CA GLY A 259 -8.57 -1.22 -4.86
C GLY A 259 -9.36 -0.17 -4.09
N THR A 260 -10.42 0.37 -4.69
CA THR A 260 -11.20 1.48 -4.11
C THR A 260 -12.68 1.27 -4.41
N ASP A 261 -13.51 1.26 -3.37
CA ASP A 261 -14.97 1.20 -3.51
C ASP A 261 -15.57 2.56 -3.86
N PRO A 262 -16.73 2.61 -4.55
CA PRO A 262 -17.41 3.85 -4.93
C PRO A 262 -18.11 4.50 -3.74
N ALA A 263 -17.34 5.19 -2.89
CA ALA A 263 -17.86 5.98 -1.78
C ALA A 263 -18.28 7.40 -2.21
N LYS A 264 -19.15 8.03 -1.42
CA LYS A 264 -19.65 9.38 -1.70
C LYS A 264 -18.49 10.38 -1.82
N GLY A 265 -18.47 11.13 -2.92
CA GLY A 265 -17.45 12.14 -3.21
C GLY A 265 -16.22 11.62 -3.96
N LEU A 266 -16.14 10.31 -4.25
CA LEU A 266 -15.08 9.74 -5.07
C LEU A 266 -15.47 9.75 -6.55
N ASN A 267 -14.75 10.54 -7.36
CA ASN A 267 -14.88 10.57 -8.81
C ASN A 267 -13.99 9.49 -9.46
N LEU A 268 -14.46 8.23 -9.44
CA LEU A 268 -13.74 7.09 -10.02
C LEU A 268 -13.91 7.08 -11.55
N VAL A 269 -12.83 7.38 -12.29
CA VAL A 269 -12.85 7.48 -13.76
C VAL A 269 -12.52 6.16 -14.43
N LYS A 270 -11.52 5.45 -13.91
CA LYS A 270 -11.03 4.18 -14.46
C LYS A 270 -10.40 3.34 -13.36
N GLY A 271 -10.43 2.02 -13.51
CA GLY A 271 -9.57 1.16 -12.72
C GLY A 271 -9.12 -0.10 -13.43
N LEU A 272 -8.11 -0.75 -12.86
CA LEU A 272 -7.50 -1.98 -13.37
C LEU A 272 -6.90 -2.79 -12.22
N ASN A 273 -7.21 -4.09 -12.19
CA ASN A 273 -6.53 -5.05 -11.32
C ASN A 273 -5.27 -5.57 -12.04
N THR A 274 -4.11 -5.31 -11.44
CA THR A 274 -2.81 -5.69 -11.98
C THR A 274 -2.17 -6.85 -11.22
N THR A 275 -2.89 -7.57 -10.36
CA THR A 275 -2.38 -8.75 -9.64
C THR A 275 -1.90 -9.85 -10.59
N GLY A 276 -2.56 -10.01 -11.74
CA GLY A 276 -2.26 -11.04 -12.74
C GLY A 276 -2.71 -12.44 -12.36
N THR A 277 -3.37 -12.60 -11.22
CA THR A 277 -3.94 -13.85 -10.69
C THR A 277 -5.46 -13.75 -10.51
N GLU A 278 -5.99 -12.53 -10.41
CA GLU A 278 -7.41 -12.21 -10.37
C GLU A 278 -7.83 -11.47 -11.67
N PRO A 279 -9.14 -11.42 -12.01
CA PRO A 279 -9.63 -10.73 -13.20
C PRO A 279 -9.27 -9.24 -13.22
N ALA A 280 -8.93 -8.71 -14.41
CA ALA A 280 -8.46 -7.34 -14.59
C ALA A 280 -9.53 -6.27 -14.28
N ASP A 281 -10.80 -6.63 -14.39
CA ASP A 281 -11.96 -5.80 -14.07
C ASP A 281 -12.36 -5.84 -12.58
N GLU A 282 -11.77 -6.72 -11.76
CA GLU A 282 -11.95 -6.74 -10.29
C GLU A 282 -11.01 -5.74 -9.59
N TRP A 283 -11.15 -4.45 -9.87
CA TRP A 283 -10.30 -3.38 -9.31
C TRP A 283 -10.88 -2.65 -8.09
N TYR A 284 -12.09 -3.02 -7.66
CA TYR A 284 -12.64 -2.59 -6.37
C TYR A 284 -11.84 -3.13 -5.18
N ASP A 285 -12.10 -2.59 -3.99
CA ASP A 285 -11.34 -2.94 -2.80
C ASP A 285 -11.39 -4.46 -2.51
N ASN A 286 -10.28 -5.01 -2.05
CA ASN A 286 -10.13 -6.44 -1.79
C ASN A 286 -10.77 -6.92 -0.47
N GLY A 287 -11.55 -6.08 0.20
CA GLY A 287 -12.16 -6.31 1.51
C GLY A 287 -11.30 -5.82 2.67
N SER A 288 -10.16 -5.19 2.39
CA SER A 288 -9.25 -4.66 3.39
C SER A 288 -9.56 -3.20 3.74
N GLY A 289 -10.20 -2.45 2.85
CA GLY A 289 -10.58 -1.05 2.99
C GLY A 289 -9.44 -0.03 2.88
N HIS A 290 -8.21 -0.43 2.51
CA HIS A 290 -7.08 0.51 2.46
C HIS A 290 -7.28 1.55 1.39
N GLY A 291 -7.47 1.11 0.15
CA GLY A 291 -7.39 1.97 -1.01
C GLY A 291 -8.61 2.86 -1.08
N THR A 292 -9.74 2.41 -0.53
CA THR A 292 -10.89 3.26 -0.23
C THR A 292 -10.53 4.34 0.81
N HIS A 293 -9.80 4.00 1.87
CA HIS A 293 -9.42 4.95 2.93
C HIS A 293 -8.44 6.01 2.41
N VAL A 294 -7.43 5.55 1.67
CA VAL A 294 -6.45 6.37 0.95
C VAL A 294 -7.14 7.32 -0.03
N ALA A 295 -8.02 6.82 -0.91
CA ALA A 295 -8.75 7.67 -1.87
C ALA A 295 -9.65 8.70 -1.18
N GLY A 296 -10.32 8.30 -0.09
CA GLY A 296 -11.15 9.22 0.71
C GLY A 296 -10.35 10.36 1.35
N ILE A 297 -9.10 10.11 1.79
CA ILE A 297 -8.22 11.16 2.31
C ILE A 297 -7.91 12.19 1.21
N VAL A 298 -7.55 11.73 0.01
CA VAL A 298 -7.32 12.62 -1.14
C VAL A 298 -8.56 13.47 -1.43
N ALA A 299 -9.75 12.86 -1.46
CA ALA A 299 -11.00 13.55 -1.75
C ALA A 299 -11.43 14.57 -0.67
N ARG A 300 -10.99 14.39 0.59
CA ARG A 300 -11.22 15.39 1.65
C ARG A 300 -10.39 16.67 1.45
N ILE A 301 -9.27 16.59 0.72
CA ILE A 301 -8.33 17.70 0.51
C ILE A 301 -8.49 18.32 -0.88
N ALA A 302 -8.73 17.48 -1.89
CA ALA A 302 -8.88 17.84 -3.29
C ALA A 302 -10.10 17.11 -3.89
N PRO A 303 -11.33 17.54 -3.57
CA PRO A 303 -12.56 16.83 -3.92
C PRO A 303 -12.86 16.75 -5.42
N ALA A 304 -12.20 17.57 -6.26
CA ALA A 304 -12.45 17.62 -7.70
C ALA A 304 -11.45 16.80 -8.55
N VAL A 305 -10.59 15.98 -7.93
CA VAL A 305 -9.68 15.10 -8.67
C VAL A 305 -10.41 14.02 -9.46
N GLU A 306 -9.75 13.49 -10.47
CA GLU A 306 -10.16 12.28 -11.19
C GLU A 306 -9.34 11.09 -10.67
N PHE A 307 -10.01 10.08 -10.14
CA PHE A 307 -9.33 8.89 -9.60
C PHE A 307 -9.15 7.79 -10.65
N TYR A 308 -7.92 7.32 -10.76
CA TYR A 308 -7.51 6.15 -11.51
C TYR A 308 -7.04 5.07 -10.52
N VAL A 309 -7.76 3.96 -10.45
CA VAL A 309 -7.58 2.96 -9.37
C VAL A 309 -6.83 1.74 -9.90
N TYR A 310 -5.68 1.43 -9.31
CA TYR A 310 -4.90 0.26 -9.67
C TYR A 310 -4.78 -0.68 -8.48
N ARG A 311 -5.53 -1.79 -8.54
CA ARG A 311 -5.47 -2.81 -7.51
C ARG A 311 -4.26 -3.71 -7.71
N VAL A 312 -3.33 -3.70 -6.75
CA VAL A 312 -2.08 -4.49 -6.79
C VAL A 312 -2.06 -5.60 -5.74
N PHE A 313 -2.92 -5.52 -4.72
CA PHE A 313 -3.05 -6.53 -3.68
C PHE A 313 -4.16 -7.53 -4.05
N GLU A 314 -3.82 -8.81 -3.98
CA GLU A 314 -4.76 -9.92 -4.10
C GLU A 314 -5.71 -9.96 -2.88
N LYS A 315 -6.81 -10.71 -2.93
CA LYS A 315 -7.55 -11.04 -1.70
C LYS A 315 -6.64 -11.82 -0.76
N GLY A 316 -6.66 -11.46 0.53
CA GLY A 316 -5.77 -12.02 1.56
C GLY A 316 -4.52 -11.16 1.83
N ASP A 317 -3.51 -11.78 2.44
CA ASP A 317 -2.45 -11.15 3.22
C ASP A 317 -1.05 -11.40 2.64
N GLY A 318 -0.96 -12.02 1.46
CA GLY A 318 0.31 -12.44 0.83
C GLY A 318 1.21 -11.30 0.30
N GLY A 319 0.78 -10.04 0.41
CA GLY A 319 1.46 -8.88 -0.15
C GLY A 319 1.37 -8.78 -1.69
N ALA A 320 1.64 -7.60 -2.23
CA ALA A 320 1.61 -7.34 -3.66
C ALA A 320 2.96 -7.71 -4.31
N SER A 321 2.91 -8.31 -5.51
CA SER A 321 4.11 -8.54 -6.33
C SER A 321 4.71 -7.21 -6.79
N GLU A 322 6.04 -7.05 -6.70
CA GLU A 322 6.72 -5.89 -7.26
C GLU A 322 6.42 -5.69 -8.76
N PHE A 323 6.15 -6.79 -9.48
CA PHE A 323 5.83 -6.77 -10.90
C PHE A 323 4.44 -6.18 -11.15
N SER A 324 3.45 -6.56 -10.33
CA SER A 324 2.09 -6.02 -10.38
C SER A 324 2.05 -4.51 -10.10
N ILE A 325 2.88 -4.06 -9.16
CA ILE A 325 3.04 -2.63 -8.84
C ILE A 325 3.74 -1.88 -9.98
N ALA A 326 4.83 -2.41 -10.53
CA ALA A 326 5.50 -1.81 -11.68
C ALA A 326 4.56 -1.67 -12.89
N ARG A 327 3.73 -2.68 -13.16
CA ARG A 327 2.69 -2.62 -14.20
C ARG A 327 1.64 -1.55 -13.91
N ALA A 328 1.23 -1.39 -12.65
CA ALA A 328 0.29 -0.33 -12.26
C ALA A 328 0.88 1.07 -12.48
N ILE A 329 2.16 1.29 -12.13
CA ILE A 329 2.86 2.56 -12.37
C ILE A 329 2.90 2.86 -13.87
N ARG A 330 3.28 1.87 -14.70
CA ARG A 330 3.26 2.01 -16.16
C ARG A 330 1.89 2.42 -16.67
N GLN A 331 0.85 1.70 -16.25
CA GLN A 331 -0.51 1.98 -16.70
C GLN A 331 -1.01 3.35 -16.24
N ALA A 332 -0.65 3.79 -15.03
CA ALA A 332 -0.97 5.14 -14.53
C ALA A 332 -0.36 6.23 -15.40
N VAL A 333 0.91 6.07 -15.81
CA VAL A 333 1.59 6.99 -16.72
C VAL A 333 0.90 6.99 -18.09
N ASP A 334 0.61 5.82 -18.64
CA ASP A 334 -0.03 5.67 -19.96
C ASP A 334 -1.47 6.21 -19.96
N ASP A 335 -2.18 6.13 -18.83
CA ASP A 335 -3.52 6.72 -18.62
C ASP A 335 -3.48 8.23 -18.39
N GLY A 336 -2.28 8.83 -18.32
CA GLY A 336 -2.06 10.26 -18.18
C GLY A 336 -2.28 10.79 -16.77
N CYS A 337 -2.08 9.97 -15.74
CA CYS A 337 -2.12 10.42 -14.34
C CYS A 337 -0.98 11.40 -14.05
N ASP A 338 -1.26 12.46 -13.31
CA ASP A 338 -0.29 13.52 -12.98
C ASP A 338 0.54 13.15 -11.76
N ILE A 339 -0.09 12.52 -10.78
CA ILE A 339 0.51 12.11 -9.52
C ILE A 339 0.01 10.72 -9.11
N ILE A 340 0.89 9.95 -8.46
CA ILE A 340 0.66 8.55 -8.10
C ILE A 340 0.85 8.38 -6.60
N ASN A 341 -0.17 7.86 -5.90
CA ASN A 341 -0.10 7.45 -4.51
C ASN A 341 0.38 6.00 -4.40
N MET A 342 1.40 5.76 -3.56
CA MET A 342 1.85 4.42 -3.18
C MET A 342 1.95 4.30 -1.65
N SER A 343 0.87 3.88 -1.01
CA SER A 343 0.79 3.65 0.45
C SER A 343 1.26 2.23 0.82
N LEU A 344 2.44 1.85 0.32
CA LEU A 344 2.99 0.50 0.41
C LEU A 344 4.52 0.55 0.51
N GLY A 345 5.13 -0.51 1.04
CA GLY A 345 6.59 -0.55 1.11
C GLY A 345 7.22 -1.88 1.53
N GLN A 346 8.55 -1.91 1.41
CA GLN A 346 9.43 -2.95 1.94
C GLN A 346 10.87 -2.44 2.11
N THR A 347 11.75 -3.23 2.73
CA THR A 347 13.10 -2.79 3.12
C THR A 347 14.15 -2.87 2.01
N SER A 348 14.02 -3.82 1.09
CA SER A 348 14.95 -4.01 -0.04
C SER A 348 14.49 -3.23 -1.26
N GLU A 349 15.40 -2.92 -2.20
CA GLU A 349 15.04 -2.21 -3.44
C GLU A 349 14.28 -3.15 -4.42
N PRO A 350 13.02 -2.84 -4.79
CA PRO A 350 12.29 -3.54 -5.85
C PRO A 350 12.67 -2.99 -7.22
N ILE A 351 13.54 -3.71 -7.93
CA ILE A 351 14.15 -3.26 -9.19
C ILE A 351 13.12 -2.93 -10.28
N SER A 352 11.97 -3.60 -10.28
CA SER A 352 10.89 -3.35 -11.24
C SER A 352 10.24 -2.00 -10.99
N ILE A 353 9.96 -1.71 -9.72
CA ILE A 353 9.31 -0.48 -9.28
C ILE A 353 10.29 0.69 -9.46
N SER A 354 11.55 0.56 -9.04
CA SER A 354 12.58 1.59 -9.23
C SER A 354 12.72 2.05 -10.68
N ARG A 355 12.58 1.12 -11.63
CA ARG A 355 12.64 1.47 -13.05
C ARG A 355 11.40 2.26 -13.49
N GLU A 356 10.21 1.81 -13.08
CA GLU A 356 8.97 2.46 -13.47
C GLU A 356 8.75 3.81 -12.77
N THR A 357 9.27 4.02 -11.55
CA THR A 357 9.27 5.34 -10.91
C THR A 357 10.19 6.33 -11.63
N ARG A 358 11.37 5.89 -12.09
CA ARG A 358 12.24 6.71 -12.96
C ARG A 358 11.56 7.07 -14.27
N ARG A 359 10.85 6.11 -14.90
CA ARG A 359 10.06 6.37 -16.11
C ARG A 359 8.95 7.38 -15.83
N ALA A 360 8.17 7.20 -14.77
CA ALA A 360 7.11 8.13 -14.39
C ALA A 360 7.67 9.55 -14.25
N ARG A 361 8.81 9.69 -13.55
CA ARG A 361 9.49 10.98 -13.41
C ARG A 361 9.87 11.59 -14.75
N ALA A 362 10.52 10.82 -15.62
CA ALA A 362 10.90 11.27 -16.97
C ALA A 362 9.71 11.67 -17.85
N MET A 363 8.55 11.06 -17.62
CA MET A 363 7.27 11.33 -18.29
C MET A 363 6.43 12.42 -17.60
N GLY A 364 7.02 13.20 -16.69
CA GLY A 364 6.32 14.31 -16.04
C GLY A 364 5.27 13.92 -15.00
N VAL A 365 5.36 12.71 -14.45
CA VAL A 365 4.47 12.17 -13.41
C VAL A 365 5.23 12.06 -12.09
N VAL A 366 4.61 12.49 -10.99
CA VAL A 366 5.23 12.43 -9.65
C VAL A 366 4.70 11.24 -8.85
N CYS A 367 5.59 10.37 -8.42
CA CYS A 367 5.29 9.28 -7.50
C CYS A 367 5.47 9.77 -6.05
N ILE A 368 4.46 9.56 -5.21
CA ILE A 368 4.48 9.90 -3.78
C ILE A 368 4.26 8.61 -2.98
N ALA A 369 5.13 8.34 -2.02
CA ALA A 369 5.12 7.09 -1.27
C ALA A 369 5.28 7.28 0.24
N ALA A 370 4.61 6.40 0.99
CA ALA A 370 4.69 6.33 2.44
C ALA A 370 6.09 5.85 2.89
N SER A 371 6.66 6.49 3.91
CA SER A 371 8.03 6.18 4.37
C SER A 371 8.18 4.85 5.11
N GLY A 372 7.07 4.29 5.64
CA GLY A 372 7.06 3.04 6.39
C GLY A 372 6.77 3.22 7.88
N ASN A 373 6.43 2.13 8.56
CA ASN A 373 5.90 2.14 9.93
C ASN A 373 6.72 1.26 10.90
N ASP A 374 8.04 1.22 10.70
CA ASP A 374 8.95 0.29 11.38
C ASP A 374 9.70 0.97 12.54
N TYR A 375 9.03 1.87 13.26
CA TYR A 375 9.52 2.54 14.48
C TYR A 375 10.84 3.29 14.27
N MET A 376 10.81 4.33 13.43
CA MET A 376 12.00 5.14 13.12
C MET A 376 13.13 4.33 12.50
N SER A 377 12.80 3.26 11.78
CA SER A 377 13.75 2.59 10.89
C SER A 377 14.04 3.45 9.66
N PRO A 378 15.06 3.12 8.86
CA PRO A 378 15.31 3.80 7.60
C PRO A 378 14.12 3.70 6.63
N VAL A 379 13.79 4.81 5.96
CA VAL A 379 12.71 4.95 4.95
C VAL A 379 12.59 3.71 4.05
N SER A 380 11.40 3.15 3.85
CA SER A 380 11.18 1.97 3.01
C SER A 380 11.22 2.29 1.50
N TYR A 381 11.44 1.30 0.65
CA TYR A 381 11.18 1.43 -0.78
C TYR A 381 9.68 1.27 -1.07
N PRO A 382 9.11 2.01 -2.04
CA PRO A 382 9.79 2.86 -3.01
C PRO A 382 10.13 4.28 -2.52
N ALA A 383 9.64 4.72 -1.35
CA ALA A 383 9.89 6.07 -0.83
C ALA A 383 11.38 6.43 -0.71
N ARG A 384 12.26 5.47 -0.41
CA ARG A 384 13.74 5.70 -0.35
C ARG A 384 14.36 6.09 -1.71
N SER A 385 13.65 5.91 -2.82
CA SER A 385 14.18 6.26 -4.14
C SER A 385 14.21 7.78 -4.33
N SER A 386 15.34 8.34 -4.78
CA SER A 386 15.49 9.79 -4.98
C SER A 386 14.59 10.43 -6.04
N VAL A 387 13.86 9.61 -6.81
CA VAL A 387 12.87 10.08 -7.81
C VAL A 387 11.42 9.99 -7.30
N VAL A 388 11.23 9.55 -6.05
CA VAL A 388 9.92 9.39 -5.39
C VAL A 388 9.86 10.37 -4.23
N VAL A 389 8.73 11.04 -4.07
CA VAL A 389 8.47 11.90 -2.91
C VAL A 389 8.16 11.03 -1.70
N ALA A 390 8.98 11.09 -0.66
CA ALA A 390 8.82 10.31 0.56
C ALA A 390 8.07 11.08 1.65
N VAL A 391 7.04 10.44 2.22
CA VAL A 391 6.16 11.07 3.22
C VAL A 391 6.22 10.34 4.56
N SER A 392 6.63 11.07 5.61
CA SER A 392 6.53 10.63 7.00
C SER A 392 5.19 11.00 7.64
N ALA A 393 4.90 10.43 8.80
CA ALA A 393 3.66 10.67 9.52
C ALA A 393 3.88 11.47 10.81
N GLY A 394 3.01 12.45 11.00
CA GLY A 394 2.81 13.16 12.25
C GLY A 394 1.33 13.32 12.56
N GLY A 395 1.04 14.13 13.58
CA GLY A 395 -0.31 14.47 13.96
C GLY A 395 -0.35 15.72 14.82
N ILE A 396 -1.55 16.02 15.29
CA ILE A 396 -1.84 17.07 16.27
C ILE A 396 -2.50 16.44 17.49
N LEU A 397 -2.07 16.85 18.68
CA LEU A 397 -2.58 16.32 19.94
C LEU A 397 -4.10 16.51 20.05
N ASP A 398 -4.72 15.65 20.85
CA ASP A 398 -6.15 15.68 21.19
C ASP A 398 -7.10 15.60 19.98
N SER A 399 -6.65 14.98 18.87
CA SER A 399 -7.42 14.78 17.63
C SER A 399 -8.12 13.42 17.54
N TRP A 400 -8.39 12.81 18.69
CA TRP A 400 -9.08 11.53 18.88
C TRP A 400 -9.89 11.58 20.19
N PRO A 401 -10.91 10.73 20.38
CA PRO A 401 -11.65 10.68 21.64
C PRO A 401 -10.78 10.16 22.78
N GLU A 402 -11.13 10.56 24.01
CA GLU A 402 -10.45 10.10 25.21
C GLU A 402 -10.39 8.56 25.28
N GLY A 403 -9.22 8.03 25.64
CA GLY A 403 -8.99 6.58 25.73
C GLY A 403 -8.75 5.88 24.39
N ALA A 404 -8.79 6.57 23.24
CA ALA A 404 -8.43 5.96 21.97
C ALA A 404 -6.97 5.47 21.97
N ILE A 405 -6.76 4.23 21.54
CA ILE A 405 -5.42 3.62 21.54
C ILE A 405 -4.44 4.35 20.60
N THR A 406 -4.97 5.11 19.64
CA THR A 406 -4.24 6.00 18.73
C THR A 406 -3.28 6.95 19.46
N ALA A 407 -3.61 7.38 20.68
CA ALA A 407 -2.75 8.26 21.49
C ALA A 407 -1.34 7.70 21.73
N ARG A 408 -1.18 6.37 21.74
CA ARG A 408 0.14 5.72 21.92
C ARG A 408 1.11 5.98 20.78
N ASN A 409 0.61 6.42 19.63
CA ASN A 409 1.42 6.63 18.44
C ASN A 409 2.17 7.96 18.50
N VAL A 410 1.95 8.78 19.52
CA VAL A 410 2.76 9.99 19.78
C VAL A 410 4.18 9.58 20.16
N ALA A 411 5.18 10.03 19.38
CA ALA A 411 6.57 9.77 19.72
C ALA A 411 6.95 10.48 21.04
N ALA A 412 7.65 9.76 21.92
CA ALA A 412 8.31 10.38 23.07
C ALA A 412 9.59 11.12 22.67
N ARG A 413 10.24 10.66 21.60
CA ARG A 413 11.45 11.24 21.00
C ARG A 413 11.34 11.13 19.48
N PRO A 414 11.39 12.23 18.71
CA PRO A 414 11.42 13.61 19.21
C PRO A 414 10.16 13.91 20.02
N ALA A 415 10.28 14.77 21.03
CA ALA A 415 9.13 15.21 21.82
C ALA A 415 8.23 16.11 20.96
N PRO A 416 6.91 16.20 21.27
CA PRO A 416 6.01 17.14 20.60
C PRO A 416 6.55 18.58 20.57
N VAL A 417 6.28 19.29 19.48
CA VAL A 417 6.60 20.71 19.30
C VAL A 417 5.28 21.48 19.27
N GLY A 418 4.96 22.15 20.37
CA GLY A 418 3.62 22.71 20.57
C GLY A 418 2.57 21.60 20.65
N ASP A 419 1.52 21.71 19.85
CA ASP A 419 0.47 20.70 19.69
C ASP A 419 0.79 19.64 18.63
N ARG A 420 1.87 19.82 17.86
CA ARG A 420 2.27 18.90 16.78
C ARG A 420 3.18 17.81 17.33
N PHE A 421 3.04 16.60 16.80
CA PHE A 421 3.89 15.47 17.16
C PHE A 421 4.32 14.65 15.95
N PHE A 422 5.47 13.99 16.08
CA PHE A 422 5.92 12.96 15.14
C PHE A 422 5.32 11.60 15.53
N ALA A 423 4.88 10.80 14.55
CA ALA A 423 4.33 9.49 14.84
C ALA A 423 5.45 8.48 15.17
N GLY A 424 5.40 7.84 16.33
CA GLY A 424 6.43 6.93 16.85
C GLY A 424 6.69 5.71 15.97
N PHE A 425 5.75 5.34 15.10
CA PHE A 425 5.93 4.27 14.12
C PHE A 425 6.64 4.74 12.83
N SER A 426 6.60 6.03 12.50
CA SER A 426 7.05 6.53 11.20
C SER A 426 8.55 6.31 11.01
N ASN A 427 8.93 5.81 9.84
CA ASN A 427 10.33 5.71 9.44
C ASN A 427 10.94 7.09 9.20
N ILE A 428 12.25 7.18 9.39
CA ILE A 428 13.06 8.40 9.34
C ILE A 428 14.24 8.23 8.39
N GLY A 429 14.79 9.34 7.92
CA GLY A 429 15.98 9.34 7.08
C GLY A 429 16.13 10.61 6.25
N PRO A 430 17.32 10.83 5.66
CA PRO A 430 17.57 11.98 4.79
C PRO A 430 16.76 11.94 3.48
N GLU A 431 16.12 10.82 3.15
CA GLU A 431 15.27 10.67 1.97
C GLU A 431 13.87 11.25 2.15
N LEU A 432 13.48 11.68 3.35
CA LEU A 432 12.15 12.28 3.57
C LEU A 432 12.01 13.66 2.92
N ASP A 433 10.90 13.86 2.21
CA ASP A 433 10.56 15.14 1.57
C ASP A 433 9.53 15.94 2.37
N PHE A 434 8.51 15.28 2.93
CA PHE A 434 7.43 15.95 3.66
C PHE A 434 6.92 15.12 4.82
N ILE A 435 6.23 15.79 5.76
CA ILE A 435 5.42 15.17 6.81
C ILE A 435 3.95 15.46 6.58
N GLY A 436 3.09 14.46 6.81
CA GLY A 436 1.63 14.61 6.71
C GLY A 436 0.88 14.07 7.94
N PRO A 437 -0.41 14.44 8.08
CA PRO A 437 -1.28 13.88 9.11
C PRO A 437 -1.50 12.38 8.85
N GLY A 438 -1.04 11.54 9.78
CA GLY A 438 -1.08 10.08 9.63
C GLY A 438 -1.55 9.33 10.87
N VAL A 439 -2.13 10.02 11.85
CA VAL A 439 -2.57 9.43 13.12
C VAL A 439 -4.01 9.84 13.40
N GLY A 440 -4.87 8.85 13.64
CA GLY A 440 -6.29 9.03 13.95
C GLY A 440 -7.11 9.49 12.75
N ILE A 441 -6.76 9.08 11.52
CA ILE A 441 -7.37 9.64 10.31
C ILE A 441 -8.66 8.89 9.96
N ILE A 442 -9.76 9.64 9.90
CA ILE A 442 -11.09 9.17 9.53
C ILE A 442 -11.24 9.22 8.01
N SER A 443 -11.59 8.11 7.37
CA SER A 443 -11.88 8.11 5.93
C SER A 443 -12.77 6.91 5.57
N TRP A 444 -13.24 6.88 4.32
CA TRP A 444 -14.06 5.79 3.79
C TRP A 444 -13.31 4.46 3.83
N VAL A 445 -13.90 3.40 4.38
CA VAL A 445 -13.31 2.05 4.34
C VAL A 445 -14.04 1.13 3.37
N ASN A 446 -15.23 1.52 2.94
CA ASN A 446 -16.02 0.91 1.89
C ASN A 446 -16.98 1.98 1.33
N ALA A 447 -17.89 1.58 0.44
CA ALA A 447 -18.84 2.50 -0.20
C ALA A 447 -19.78 3.28 0.77
N ARG A 448 -19.92 2.84 2.02
CA ARG A 448 -20.96 3.32 2.95
C ARG A 448 -20.47 3.74 4.33
N SER A 449 -19.29 3.30 4.75
CA SER A 449 -18.83 3.48 6.13
C SER A 449 -17.48 4.17 6.20
N LEU A 450 -17.33 4.99 7.24
CA LEU A 450 -16.06 5.55 7.66
C LEU A 450 -15.33 4.60 8.62
N GLY A 451 -14.02 4.70 8.69
CA GLY A 451 -13.17 4.00 9.65
C GLY A 451 -11.93 4.83 9.98
N VAL A 452 -11.25 4.45 11.06
CA VAL A 452 -10.04 5.14 11.55
C VAL A 452 -8.80 4.32 11.23
N MET A 453 -7.77 4.95 10.67
CA MET A 453 -6.47 4.31 10.46
C MET A 453 -5.31 5.20 10.88
N ASP A 454 -4.24 4.53 11.31
CA ASP A 454 -2.94 5.12 11.61
C ASP A 454 -1.91 4.58 10.60
N GLY A 455 -1.01 5.44 10.14
CA GLY A 455 0.12 5.05 9.31
C GLY A 455 0.67 6.15 8.42
N THR A 456 1.89 5.96 7.94
CA THR A 456 2.43 6.73 6.81
C THR A 456 1.57 6.54 5.54
N SER A 457 0.81 5.44 5.45
CA SER A 457 -0.24 5.24 4.45
C SER A 457 -1.36 6.28 4.44
N MET A 458 -1.60 6.98 5.56
CA MET A 458 -2.61 8.03 5.68
C MET A 458 -1.99 9.41 5.45
N ALA A 459 -0.74 9.60 5.88
CA ALA A 459 0.03 10.83 5.60
C ALA A 459 0.34 11.00 4.11
N CYS A 460 0.71 9.92 3.42
CA CYS A 460 1.01 9.90 1.98
C CYS A 460 -0.13 10.48 1.10
N PRO A 461 -1.37 9.98 1.18
CA PRO A 461 -2.49 10.54 0.42
C PRO A 461 -2.87 11.94 0.91
N ALA A 462 -2.58 12.31 2.16
CA ALA A 462 -2.81 13.67 2.62
C ALA A 462 -1.88 14.66 1.90
N VAL A 463 -0.58 14.36 1.84
CA VAL A 463 0.40 15.14 1.07
C VAL A 463 0.06 15.12 -0.42
N LEU A 464 -0.32 13.97 -0.97
CA LEU A 464 -0.74 13.87 -2.38
C LEU A 464 -1.98 14.73 -2.69
N GLY A 465 -2.95 14.79 -1.78
CA GLY A 465 -4.11 15.68 -1.90
C GLY A 465 -3.70 17.16 -1.93
N LEU A 466 -2.71 17.55 -1.13
CA LEU A 466 -2.15 18.91 -1.16
C LEU A 466 -1.41 19.20 -2.48
N PHE A 467 -0.67 18.23 -3.02
CA PHE A 467 -0.11 18.32 -4.38
C PHE A 467 -1.20 18.53 -5.42
N ALA A 468 -2.29 17.75 -5.38
CA ALA A 468 -3.40 17.90 -6.32
C ALA A 468 -4.10 19.27 -6.21
N ARG A 469 -4.33 19.73 -4.98
CA ARG A 469 -4.88 21.06 -4.70
C ARG A 469 -4.01 22.15 -5.33
N LEU A 470 -2.72 22.17 -5.00
CA LEU A 470 -1.78 23.16 -5.53
C LEU A 470 -1.65 23.08 -7.05
N LEU A 471 -1.54 21.88 -7.62
CA LEU A 471 -1.42 21.70 -9.06
C LEU A 471 -2.65 22.21 -9.83
N SER A 472 -3.85 22.01 -9.28
CA SER A 472 -5.09 22.55 -9.90
C SER A 472 -5.16 24.08 -9.93
N GLN A 473 -4.35 24.75 -9.12
CA GLN A 473 -4.25 26.21 -9.04
C GLN A 473 -3.11 26.78 -9.90
N ASN A 474 -2.28 25.90 -10.52
CA ASN A 474 -1.14 26.26 -11.36
C ASN A 474 -1.32 25.66 -12.77
N PRO A 475 -2.22 26.23 -13.60
CA PRO A 475 -2.61 25.65 -14.89
C PRO A 475 -1.43 25.56 -15.88
N GLU A 476 -0.46 26.46 -15.79
CA GLU A 476 0.81 26.42 -16.52
C GLU A 476 1.61 25.13 -16.26
N ILE A 477 1.72 24.67 -15.00
CA ILE A 477 2.41 23.39 -14.68
C ILE A 477 1.53 22.21 -15.12
N LEU A 478 0.22 22.27 -14.85
CA LEU A 478 -0.70 21.19 -15.16
C LEU A 478 -0.76 20.88 -16.66
N SER A 479 -0.77 21.93 -17.51
CA SER A 479 -0.85 21.82 -18.97
C SER A 479 0.50 21.75 -19.69
N ALA A 480 1.62 21.86 -18.96
CA ALA A 480 2.96 21.74 -19.52
C ALA A 480 3.19 20.38 -20.20
N GLU A 481 4.17 20.35 -21.11
CA GLU A 481 4.61 19.12 -21.75
C GLU A 481 5.00 18.07 -20.69
N ARG A 482 4.56 16.82 -20.90
CA ARG A 482 4.80 15.71 -19.97
C ARG A 482 6.23 15.17 -20.10
N ASN A 483 7.15 15.88 -19.46
CA ASN A 483 8.58 15.56 -19.42
C ASN A 483 9.12 15.74 -17.98
N GLN A 484 10.41 15.46 -17.77
CA GLN A 484 11.02 15.55 -16.44
C GLN A 484 10.95 16.96 -15.83
N GLN A 485 11.03 18.01 -16.65
CA GLN A 485 10.94 19.40 -16.16
C GLN A 485 9.57 19.65 -15.49
N ARG A 486 8.48 19.16 -16.09
CA ARG A 486 7.15 19.28 -15.46
C ARG A 486 7.09 18.63 -14.09
N SER A 487 7.63 17.42 -13.93
CA SER A 487 7.63 16.77 -12.63
C SER A 487 8.59 17.44 -11.64
N ASP A 488 9.65 18.12 -12.10
CA ASP A 488 10.51 18.97 -11.27
C ASP A 488 9.72 20.20 -10.78
N ASP A 489 8.94 20.82 -11.67
CA ASP A 489 8.10 21.98 -11.35
C ASP A 489 7.01 21.63 -10.33
N ILE A 490 6.36 20.46 -10.45
CA ILE A 490 5.36 19.98 -9.48
C ILE A 490 5.98 19.83 -8.09
N ILE A 491 7.18 19.23 -7.97
CA ILE A 491 7.86 19.05 -6.69
C ILE A 491 8.35 20.39 -6.12
N ARG A 492 8.85 21.30 -6.97
CA ARG A 492 9.26 22.65 -6.54
C ARG A 492 8.08 23.42 -5.97
N MET A 493 6.94 23.42 -6.66
CA MET A 493 5.69 24.05 -6.22
C MET A 493 5.30 23.59 -4.80
N ALA A 494 5.35 22.27 -4.53
CA ALA A 494 5.06 21.75 -3.20
C ALA A 494 6.07 22.21 -2.14
N ASN A 495 7.36 22.24 -2.47
CA ASN A 495 8.42 22.73 -1.57
C ASN A 495 8.25 24.20 -1.20
N GLU A 496 7.81 25.05 -2.13
CA GLU A 496 7.56 26.48 -1.87
C GLU A 496 6.44 26.71 -0.83
N HIS A 497 5.53 25.75 -0.72
CA HIS A 497 4.40 25.76 0.24
C HIS A 497 4.69 24.97 1.52
N ALA A 498 5.84 24.31 1.64
CA ALA A 498 6.20 23.56 2.84
C ALA A 498 6.83 24.45 3.91
N ARG A 499 6.51 24.16 5.18
CA ARG A 499 7.04 24.84 6.35
C ARG A 499 7.54 23.80 7.37
N PRO A 500 8.80 23.92 7.85
CA PRO A 500 9.30 23.09 8.94
C PRO A 500 8.40 23.21 10.17
N ILE A 501 8.15 22.09 10.84
CA ILE A 501 7.33 22.04 12.06
C ILE A 501 8.15 21.73 13.31
N GLY A 502 9.48 21.60 13.18
CA GLY A 502 10.42 21.68 14.28
C GLY A 502 11.10 20.36 14.68
N PHE A 503 10.83 19.27 13.98
CA PHE A 503 11.47 17.97 14.25
C PHE A 503 12.82 17.82 13.54
N GLY A 504 13.08 18.63 12.52
CA GLY A 504 14.31 18.57 11.72
C GLY A 504 14.18 17.63 10.51
N LYS A 505 15.06 17.83 9.53
CA LYS A 505 14.93 17.25 8.18
C LYS A 505 14.83 15.72 8.15
N GLU A 506 15.51 15.02 9.05
CA GLU A 506 15.46 13.55 9.10
C GLU A 506 14.09 13.00 9.53
N TYR A 507 13.21 13.83 10.09
CA TYR A 507 11.86 13.48 10.51
C TYR A 507 10.79 14.06 9.57
N GLU A 508 10.99 15.28 9.08
CA GLU A 508 9.93 16.03 8.39
C GLU A 508 10.27 16.49 6.97
N GLY A 509 11.50 16.27 6.50
CA GLY A 509 11.95 16.78 5.21
C GLY A 509 11.87 18.32 5.16
N ALA A 510 11.12 18.85 4.19
CA ALA A 510 10.78 20.27 4.06
C ALA A 510 9.68 20.72 5.05
N GLY A 511 8.99 19.79 5.70
CA GLY A 511 7.93 20.05 6.68
C GLY A 511 6.53 19.77 6.15
N LEU A 512 5.54 20.47 6.72
CA LEU A 512 4.12 20.35 6.34
C LEU A 512 3.80 21.33 5.21
N ILE A 513 3.04 20.89 4.20
CA ILE A 513 2.52 21.77 3.14
C ILE A 513 1.31 22.54 3.68
N GLU A 514 1.31 23.86 3.53
CA GLU A 514 0.26 24.78 4.02
C GLU A 514 -0.51 25.51 2.90
#